data_AF-A0A523R381-F1
#
_entry.id   AF-A0A523R381-F1
#
_cell.length_a   1.000
_cell.length_b   1.000
_cell.length_c   1.000
_cell.angle_alpha   90.00
_cell.angle_beta   90.00
_cell.angle_gamma   90.00
#
_symmetry.space_group_name_H-M   'P 1'
#
loop_
_entity.id
_entity.type
_entity.pdbx_description
1 polymer ?
#
loop_
_entity_poly.entity_id
_entity_poly.type
_entity_poly.pdbx_seq_one_letter_code
_entity_poly.pdbx_strand_id
1 'polypeptide(L)' 'MDIPSHSLHTNIAEKLFISPKTVENHRSNILRKLNLNSTIELVRYAARLGIVDVDLWKG' A
#
# COMPACT_ATOMS: atom_id res chain seq x y z
N MET A 1 2.41 8.68 22.75
CA MET A 1 3.08 7.57 22.04
C MET A 1 3.37 8.11 20.66
N ASP A 2 4.47 8.85 20.54
CA ASP A 2 4.89 9.43 19.27
C ASP A 2 5.26 8.28 18.34
N ILE A 3 4.46 8.06 17.29
CA ILE A 3 4.88 7.21 16.18
C ILE A 3 6.06 7.98 15.54
N PRO A 4 7.31 7.47 15.62
CA PRO A 4 8.42 8.13 14.97
C PRO A 4 8.09 8.22 13.48
N SER A 5 8.66 9.22 12.79
CA SER A 5 8.48 9.54 11.37
C SER A 5 8.92 8.43 10.39
N HIS A 6 8.54 7.19 10.64
CA HIS A 6 8.77 6.04 9.80
C HIS A 6 7.85 6.13 8.60
N SER A 7 8.45 6.06 7.42
CA SER A 7 7.74 6.05 6.15
C SER A 7 6.70 4.92 6.12
N LEU A 8 5.63 5.10 5.35
CA LEU A 8 4.56 4.09 5.19
C LEU A 8 5.12 2.69 4.86
N HIS A 9 6.19 2.63 4.06
CA HIS A 9 6.77 1.37 3.60
C HIS A 9 7.49 0.65 4.75
N THR A 10 8.04 1.40 5.71
CA THR A 10 8.62 0.85 6.94
C THR A 10 7.55 0.27 7.84
N ASN A 11 6.42 0.97 8.02
CA ASN A 11 5.32 0.47 8.84
C ASN A 11 4.69 -0.81 8.28
N ILE A 12 4.56 -0.91 6.95
CA ILE A 12 4.07 -2.12 6.28
C ILE A 12 5.09 -3.27 6.44
N ALA A 13 6.38 -2.97 6.26
CA ALA A 13 7.46 -3.92 6.42
C ALA A 13 7.51 -4.53 7.82
N GLU A 14 7.39 -3.70 8.87
CA GLU A 14 7.33 -4.13 10.26
C GLU A 14 6.14 -5.06 10.52
N LYS A 15 4.93 -4.67 10.08
CA LYS A 15 3.71 -5.48 10.26
C LYS A 15 3.77 -6.84 9.56
N LEU A 16 4.48 -6.91 8.44
CA LEU A 16 4.57 -8.12 7.61
C LEU A 16 5.88 -8.90 7.82
N PHE A 17 6.78 -8.44 8.70
CA PHE A 17 8.10 -9.01 8.96
C PHE A 17 8.97 -9.18 7.69
N ILE A 18 8.92 -8.20 6.79
CA ILE A 18 9.72 -8.15 5.54
C ILE A 18 10.54 -6.87 5.46
N SER A 19 11.48 -6.78 4.51
CA SER A 19 12.25 -5.55 4.32
C SER A 19 11.40 -4.43 3.68
N PRO A 20 11.64 -3.14 4.00
CA PRO A 20 11.00 -2.02 3.30
C PRO A 20 11.24 -2.04 1.78
N LYS A 21 12.41 -2.55 1.35
CA LYS A 21 12.72 -2.73 -0.08
C LYS A 21 11.81 -3.76 -0.73
N THR A 22 11.47 -4.82 -0.01
CA THR A 22 10.51 -5.84 -0.46
C THR A 22 9.12 -5.22 -0.66
N VAL A 23 8.67 -4.36 0.25
CA VAL A 23 7.40 -3.62 0.10
C VAL A 23 7.40 -2.76 -1.17
N GLU A 24 8.47 -1.99 -1.41
CA GLU A 24 8.60 -1.16 -2.62
C GLU A 24 8.59 -2.00 -3.90
N ASN A 25 9.28 -3.14 -3.89
CA ASN A 25 9.32 -4.06 -5.03
C ASN A 25 7.94 -4.65 -5.31
N HIS A 26 7.18 -5.05 -4.28
CA HIS A 26 5.80 -5.52 -4.46
C HIS A 26 4.91 -4.45 -5.05
N ARG A 27 4.94 -3.23 -4.49
CA ARG A 27 4.18 -2.08 -4.99
C ARG A 27 4.50 -1.80 -6.47
N SER A 28 5.78 -1.72 -6.81
CA SER A 28 6.24 -1.48 -8.18
C SER A 28 5.78 -2.58 -9.15
N ASN A 29 5.85 -3.84 -8.73
CA ASN A 29 5.40 -4.97 -9.54
C ASN A 29 3.88 -4.94 -9.76
N ILE A 30 3.10 -4.60 -8.74
CA ILE A 30 1.63 -4.50 -8.84
C ILE A 30 1.23 -3.37 -9.81
N LEU A 31 1.82 -2.18 -9.63
CA LEU A 31 1.61 -1.04 -10.54
C LEU A 31 1.92 -1.41 -12.00
N ARG A 32 3.08 -2.04 -12.24
CA ARG A 32 3.47 -2.50 -13.58
C ARG A 32 2.49 -3.54 -14.15
N LYS A 33 2.09 -4.54 -13.37
CA LYS A 33 1.18 -5.60 -13.82
C LYS A 33 -0.21 -5.07 -14.17
N LEU A 34 -0.66 -4.01 -13.51
CA LEU A 34 -1.96 -3.38 -13.73
C LEU A 34 -1.89 -2.16 -14.66
N ASN A 35 -0.70 -1.83 -15.18
CA ASN A 35 -0.43 -0.64 -15.98
C ASN A 35 -0.91 0.67 -15.30
N LEU A 36 -0.63 0.80 -14.01
CA LEU A 36 -0.97 1.96 -13.18
C LEU A 36 0.27 2.78 -12.85
N ASN A 37 0.11 4.10 -12.73
CA ASN A 37 1.21 5.05 -12.56
C ASN A 37 1.31 5.60 -11.14
N SER A 38 0.32 5.36 -10.28
CA SER A 38 0.32 5.90 -8.93
C SER A 38 -0.35 5.00 -7.90
N THR A 39 0.02 5.18 -6.63
CA THR A 39 -0.64 4.48 -5.50
C THR A 39 -2.12 4.84 -5.42
N ILE A 40 -2.50 6.07 -5.79
CA ILE A 40 -3.91 6.52 -5.79
C ILE A 40 -4.72 5.74 -6.84
N GLU A 41 -4.16 5.53 -8.03
CA GLU A 41 -4.78 4.69 -9.05
C GLU A 41 -4.95 3.25 -8.58
N LEU A 42 -3.95 2.70 -7.90
CA LEU A 42 -4.01 1.35 -7.34
C LEU A 42 -5.12 1.21 -6.29
N VAL A 43 -5.25 2.17 -5.37
CA VAL A 43 -6.31 2.17 -4.35
C VAL A 43 -7.68 2.28 -5.01
N ARG A 44 -7.85 3.19 -5.99
CA ARG A 44 -9.10 3.32 -6.76
C ARG A 44 -9.45 2.04 -7.51
N TYR A 45 -8.46 1.38 -8.10
CA TYR A 45 -8.63 0.11 -8.80
C TYR A 45 -9.12 -0.97 -7.84
N ALA A 46 -8.49 -1.12 -6.68
CA ALA A 46 -8.89 -2.08 -5.66
C ALA A 46 -10.31 -1.81 -5.12
N ALA A 47 -10.69 -0.53 -4.94
CA ALA A 47 -12.02 -0.15 -4.50
C ALA A 47 -13.10 -0.51 -5.54
N ARG A 48 -12.84 -0.26 -6.83
CA ARG A 48 -13.75 -0.65 -7.92
C ARG A 48 -13.95 -2.16 -8.03
N LEU A 49 -12.95 -2.95 -7.63
CA LEU A 49 -13.04 -4.41 -7.58
C LEU A 49 -13.70 -4.94 -6.30
N GLY A 50 -14.03 -4.08 -5.33
CA GLY A 50 -14.55 -4.50 -4.03
C GLY A 50 -13.53 -5.21 -3.13
N ILE A 51 -12.22 -5.08 -3.43
CA ILE A 51 -11.13 -5.68 -2.62
C ILE A 51 -10.90 -4.87 -1.35
N VAL A 52 -11.09 -3.55 -1.44
CA VAL A 52 -11.03 -2.62 -0.31
C VAL A 52 -12.33 -1.87 -0.23
N ASP A 53 -12.88 -1.81 0.99
CA ASP A 53 -14.02 -0.97 1.29
C ASP A 53 -13.49 0.39 1.76
N VAL A 54 -13.79 1.42 0.97
CA VAL A 54 -13.43 2.81 1.28
C VAL A 54 -14.27 3.39 2.42
N ASP A 55 -15.45 2.82 2.69
CA ASP A 55 -16.32 3.22 3.80
C ASP A 55 -15.92 2.57 5.13
N LEU A 56 -15.24 1.42 5.12
CA LEU A 56 -14.63 0.82 6.33
C LEU A 56 -13.38 1.57 6.82
N TRP A 57 -12.86 2.51 6.03
CA TRP A 57 -11.73 3.39 6.39
C TRP A 57 -12.22 4.71 7.02
N LYS A 58 -13.18 4.64 7.93
CA LYS A 58 -13.43 5.75 8.88
C LYS A 58 -12.59 5.49 10.12
N GLY A 59 -11.71 6.46 10.40
CA GLY A 59 -10.63 6.39 11.39
C GLY A 59 -11.05 5.97 12.79
#